data_AF-A0A958G790-F1
#
_entry.id   AF-A0A958G790-F1
#
_cell.length_a   1.000
_cell.length_b   1.000
_cell.length_c   1.000
_cell.angle_alpha   90.00
_cell.angle_beta   90.00
_cell.angle_gamma   90.00
#
_symmetry.space_group_name_H-M   'P 1'
#
loop_
_entity.id
_entity.type
_entity.pdbx_description
1 polymer ?
#
loop_
_entity_poly.entity_id
_entity_poly.type
_entity_poly.pdbx_seq_one_letter_code
_entity_poly.pdbx_strand_id
1 'polypeptide(L)' 'KSALGNSVTVVADAQDVSGVTNVEFYIDGILQGSDTTPLYEYTWDLSSYVTGIDHTIFVRAFDPSGNVGAAFARVRLEP' A
#
# COMPACT_ATOMS: atom_id res chain seq x y z
N LYS A 1 -23.21 8.65 6.27
CA LYS A 1 -21.78 8.33 6.41
C LYS A 1 -21.59 6.99 5.70
N SER A 2 -21.00 6.98 4.51
CA SER A 2 -20.89 5.76 3.71
C SER A 2 -19.86 4.87 4.39
N ALA A 3 -20.28 3.71 4.88
CA ALA A 3 -19.39 2.70 5.41
C ALA A 3 -18.34 2.41 4.32
N LEU A 4 -17.06 2.61 4.65
CA LEU A 4 -15.99 1.96 3.91
C LEU A 4 -16.37 0.47 3.85
N GLY A 5 -16.31 -0.14 2.68
CA GLY A 5 -16.49 -1.59 2.58
C GLY A 5 -15.50 -2.30 3.52
N ASN A 6 -15.68 -3.60 3.76
CA ASN A 6 -14.77 -4.37 4.62
C ASN A 6 -13.30 -4.35 4.15
N SER A 7 -13.00 -3.76 2.99
CA SER A 7 -11.66 -3.55 2.48
C SER A 7 -11.51 -2.23 1.71
N VAL A 8 -10.25 -1.80 1.56
CA VAL A 8 -9.80 -0.69 0.70
C VAL A 8 -8.69 -1.22 -0.21
N THR A 9 -8.76 -0.91 -1.51
CA THR A 9 -7.65 -1.21 -2.42
C THR A 9 -6.63 -0.09 -2.38
N VAL A 10 -5.39 -0.43 -2.03
CA VAL A 10 -4.23 0.45 -2.14
C VAL A 10 -3.61 0.24 -3.52
N VAL A 11 -3.53 1.32 -4.29
CA VAL A 11 -2.89 1.31 -5.61
C VAL A 11 -1.57 2.07 -5.51
N ALA A 12 -0.49 1.47 -6.01
CA ALA A 12 0.81 2.10 -6.10
C ALA A 12 1.22 2.29 -7.57
N ASP A 13 1.44 3.53 -7.98
CA ASP A 13 2.04 3.84 -9.27
C ASP A 13 3.56 3.95 -9.11
N ALA A 14 4.28 3.00 -9.71
CA ALA A 14 5.73 2.93 -9.67
C ALA A 14 6.27 2.69 -11.08
N GLN A 15 7.23 3.52 -11.49
CA GLN A 15 7.84 3.49 -12.81
C GLN A 15 9.35 3.64 -12.67
N ASP A 16 10.10 2.84 -13.40
CA ASP A 16 11.54 3.00 -13.61
C ASP A 16 11.87 2.62 -15.06
N VAL A 17 12.89 3.24 -15.66
CA VAL A 17 13.32 2.95 -17.04
C VAL A 17 13.75 1.50 -17.23
N SER A 18 14.29 0.87 -16.17
CA SER A 18 14.70 -0.54 -16.13
C SER A 18 13.55 -1.48 -15.73
N GLY A 19 12.36 -0.92 -15.46
CA GLY A 19 11.22 -1.63 -14.90
C GLY A 19 11.25 -1.73 -13.37
N VAL A 20 10.10 -2.02 -12.78
CA VAL A 20 9.94 -2.28 -11.34
C VAL A 20 9.65 -3.77 -11.16
N THR A 21 10.43 -4.41 -10.31
CA THR A 21 10.37 -5.87 -10.06
C THR A 21 9.40 -6.25 -8.94
N ASN A 22 9.21 -5.36 -7.97
CA ASN A 22 8.39 -5.61 -6.80
C ASN A 22 7.94 -4.29 -6.17
N VAL A 23 6.72 -4.26 -5.66
CA VAL A 23 6.22 -3.21 -4.78
C VAL A 23 5.73 -3.86 -3.49
N GLU A 24 6.27 -3.45 -2.35
CA GLU A 24 5.83 -3.88 -1.03
C GLU A 24 4.86 -2.87 -0.42
N PHE A 25 3.84 -3.37 0.27
CA PHE A 25 2.81 -2.58 0.93
C PHE A 25 2.85 -2.79 2.44
N TYR A 26 2.95 -1.69 3.17
CA TYR A 26 3.02 -1.66 4.63
C TYR A 26 1.84 -0.87 5.17
N ILE A 27 1.22 -1.39 6.22
CA ILE A 27 0.20 -0.68 7.01
C ILE A 27 0.73 -0.59 8.44
N ASP A 28 0.80 0.63 8.97
CA ASP A 28 1.35 0.95 10.30
C ASP A 28 2.75 0.36 10.54
N GLY A 29 3.56 0.33 9.47
CA GLY A 29 4.93 -0.20 9.50
C GLY A 29 5.04 -1.72 9.38
N ILE A 30 3.92 -2.45 9.28
CA ILE A 30 3.90 -3.90 9.12
C ILE A 30 3.69 -4.27 7.65
N LEU A 31 4.59 -5.09 7.10
CA LEU A 31 4.48 -5.62 5.74
C LEU A 31 3.20 -6.46 5.62
N GLN A 32 2.30 -6.07 4.74
CA GLN A 32 1.05 -6.78 4.51
C GLN A 32 1.08 -7.63 3.25
N GLY A 33 1.87 -7.22 2.25
CA GLY A 33 1.96 -7.93 0.98
C GLY A 33 2.88 -7.24 0.00
N SER A 34 3.02 -7.83 -1.17
CA SER A 34 3.76 -7.28 -2.28
C SER A 34 3.14 -7.67 -3.61
N ASP A 35 3.42 -6.88 -4.64
CA ASP A 35 2.96 -7.11 -6.00
C ASP A 35 4.12 -6.91 -6.99
N THR A 36 4.26 -7.82 -7.94
CA THR A 36 5.29 -7.80 -8.99
C THR A 36 4.73 -7.44 -10.36
N THR A 37 3.41 -7.19 -10.46
CA THR A 37 2.73 -6.91 -11.73
C THR A 37 2.31 -5.44 -11.80
N PRO A 38 2.66 -4.71 -12.89
CA PRO A 38 2.23 -3.32 -13.06
C PRO A 38 0.71 -3.15 -12.99
N LEU A 39 0.29 -1.98 -12.49
CA LEU A 39 -0.96 -1.75 -11.73
C LEU A 39 -0.88 -2.40 -10.34
N TYR A 40 0.20 -2.08 -9.61
CA TYR A 40 0.52 -2.69 -8.33
C TYR A 40 -0.57 -2.42 -7.31
N GLU A 41 -1.19 -3.48 -6.79
CA GLU A 41 -2.36 -3.39 -5.94
C GLU A 41 -2.25 -4.26 -4.68
N TYR A 42 -2.79 -3.75 -3.58
CA TYR A 42 -2.99 -4.51 -2.35
C TYR A 42 -4.38 -4.26 -1.78
N THR A 43 -5.13 -5.33 -1.52
CA THR A 43 -6.44 -5.23 -0.84
C THR A 43 -6.23 -5.24 0.67
N TRP A 44 -6.42 -4.08 1.29
CA TRP A 44 -6.36 -3.89 2.73
C TRP A 44 -7.71 -4.26 3.38
N ASP A 45 -7.76 -5.42 4.04
CA ASP A 45 -8.89 -5.83 4.88
C ASP A 45 -8.92 -4.99 6.16
N LEU A 46 -10.04 -4.32 6.41
CA LEU A 46 -10.23 -3.40 7.52
C LEU A 46 -10.82 -4.08 8.78
N SER A 47 -11.23 -5.34 8.69
CA SER A 47 -11.94 -6.05 9.78
C SER A 47 -11.15 -6.16 11.09
N SER A 48 -9.82 -6.08 11.01
CA SER A 48 -8.89 -6.16 12.14
C SER A 48 -8.30 -4.80 12.55
N TYR A 49 -8.67 -3.71 11.88
CA TYR A 49 -8.09 -2.39 12.11
C TYR A 49 -9.02 -1.49 12.94
N VAL A 50 -8.40 -0.64 13.76
CA VAL A 50 -9.12 0.25 14.69
C VAL A 50 -9.68 1.45 13.95
N THR A 51 -10.97 1.71 14.07
CA THR A 51 -11.58 2.92 13.50
C THR A 51 -11.39 4.14 14.42
N GLY A 52 -11.54 5.34 13.85
CA GLY A 52 -11.41 6.60 14.56
C GLY A 52 -9.97 7.07 14.77
N ILE A 53 -8.97 6.36 14.24
CA ILE A 53 -7.55 6.75 14.24
C ILE A 53 -6.99 6.84 12.83
N ASP A 54 -5.84 7.49 12.70
CA ASP A 54 -5.09 7.52 11.45
C ASP A 54 -4.22 6.26 11.36
N HIS A 55 -4.24 5.63 10.18
CA HIS A 55 -3.31 4.60 9.76
C HIS A 55 -2.33 5.15 8.74
N THR A 56 -1.11 4.62 8.75
CA THR A 56 -0.08 5.00 7.78
C THR A 56 0.12 3.88 6.77
N ILE A 57 -0.10 4.19 5.50
CA ILE A 57 0.25 3.34 4.37
C ILE A 57 1.65 3.76 3.92
N PHE A 58 2.53 2.79 3.76
CA PHE A 58 3.87 3.00 3.20
C PHE A 58 4.13 1.97 2.12
N VAL A 59 4.72 2.39 1.01
CA VAL A 59 5.05 1.48 -0.10
C VAL A 59 6.51 1.63 -0.50
N ARG A 60 7.12 0.52 -0.91
CA ARG A 60 8.49 0.48 -1.47
C ARG A 60 8.49 -0.23 -2.81
N ALA A 61 9.01 0.43 -3.85
CA ALA A 61 9.20 -0.15 -5.17
C ALA A 61 10.68 -0.45 -5.39
N PHE A 62 10.98 -1.61 -5.99
CA PHE A 62 12.34 -2.09 -6.24
C PHE A 62 12.57 -2.30 -7.73
N ASP A 63 13.67 -1.78 -8.26
CA ASP A 63 14.11 -2.08 -9.62
C ASP A 63 15.09 -3.29 -9.66
N PRO A 64 15.46 -3.80 -10.86
CA PRO A 64 16.42 -4.89 -10.99
C PRO A 64 17.84 -4.57 -10.52
N SER A 65 18.18 -3.28 -10.39
CA SER A 65 19.51 -2.80 -9.99
C SER A 65 19.63 -2.60 -8.48
N GLY A 66 18.55 -2.82 -7.73
CA GLY A 66 18.48 -2.62 -6.28
C GLY A 66 18.16 -1.18 -5.86
N ASN A 67 17.76 -0.31 -6.79
CA ASN A 67 17.25 1.02 -6.45
C ASN A 67 15.86 0.89 -5.81
N VAL A 68 15.58 1.76 -4.83
CA VAL A 68 14.33 1.74 -4.08
C VAL A 68 13.65 3.10 -4.15
N GLY A 69 12.43 3.12 -4.68
CA GLY A 69 11.49 4.24 -4.57
C GLY A 69 10.53 4.00 -3.40
N ALA A 70 10.06 5.06 -2.74
CA ALA A 70 9.10 4.91 -1.65
C ALA A 70 8.09 6.06 -1.58
N ALA A 71 6.90 5.76 -1.08
CA ALA A 71 5.85 6.74 -0.84
C ALA A 71 5.06 6.39 0.42
N PHE A 72 4.39 7.39 1.01
CA PHE A 72 3.50 7.20 2.15
C PHE A 72 2.21 7.97 1.99
N ALA A 73 1.14 7.45 2.58
CA ALA A 73 -0.15 8.10 2.71
C ALA A 73 -0.70 7.89 4.12
N ARG A 74 -1.50 8.83 4.61
CA ARG A 74 -2.22 8.69 5.87
C ARG A 74 -3.70 8.62 5.58
N VAL A 75 -4.37 7.63 6.17
CA VAL A 75 -5.81 7.40 6.00
C VAL A 75 -6.44 7.31 7.38
N ARG A 76 -7.50 8.07 7.61
CA ARG A 76 -8.31 7.93 8.81
C ARG A 76 -9.48 7.00 8.51
N LEU A 77 -9.54 5.86 9.20
CA LEU A 77 -10.70 4.99 9.12
C LEU A 77 -11.81 5.62 9.95
N GLU A 78 -12.89 6.02 9.30
CA GLU A 78 -14.03 6.61 9.98
C GLU A 78 -14.87 5.52 10.68
N PRO A 79 -15.37 5.75 11.91
CA PRO A 79 -16.34 4.86 12.54
C PRO A 79 -17.65 4.72 11.77
#